data_AF-H6QBT4-F1
#
_entry.id   AF-H6QBT4-F1
#
_cell.length_a   1.000
_cell.length_b   1.000
_cell.length_c   1.000
_cell.angle_alpha   90.00
_cell.angle_beta   90.00
_cell.angle_gamma   90.00
#
_symmetry.space_group_name_H-M   'P 1'
#
loop_
_entity.id
_entity.type
_entity.pdbx_description
1 polymer ?
#
loop_
_entity_poly.entity_id
_entity_poly.type
_entity_poly.pdbx_seq_one_letter_code
_entity_poly.pdbx_strand_id
1 'polypeptide(L)'
;MATELCFACTDKDYAIPATTITCSVCKKEVSWRETVTHYMGHGKKSGNDVVCPICNTKVKQHEYRNHVRRHFAAKRGLFYICGICGRSFVTLRSLIVHISKTHE
;
A
#
# COMPACT_ATOMS: atom_id res chain seq x y z
N MET A 1 -18.34 -2.96 39.28
CA MET A 1 -18.66 -2.58 37.90
C MET A 1 -17.43 -1.87 37.35
N ALA A 2 -16.53 -2.62 36.73
CA ALA A 2 -15.26 -2.12 36.24
C ALA A 2 -15.16 -2.46 34.76
N THR A 3 -15.72 -1.60 33.91
CA THR A 3 -15.28 -1.51 32.53
C THR A 3 -14.47 -0.23 32.46
N GLU A 4 -13.22 -0.38 32.89
CA GLU A 4 -12.16 0.57 32.67
C GLU A 4 -12.08 0.83 31.16
N LEU A 5 -12.66 1.94 30.72
CA LEU A 5 -12.35 2.55 29.43
C LEU A 5 -10.89 3.01 29.53
N CYS A 6 -9.97 2.11 29.20
CA CYS A 6 -8.53 2.33 29.30
C CYS A 6 -7.89 2.25 27.90
N PHE A 7 -7.36 3.41 27.49
CA PHE A 7 -6.27 3.61 26.53
C PHE A 7 -6.41 3.06 25.11
N ALA A 8 -7.00 3.85 24.21
CA ALA A 8 -6.60 3.81 22.79
C ALA A 8 -6.63 5.19 22.10
N CYS A 9 -6.68 6.28 22.88
CA CYS A 9 -6.61 7.64 22.34
C CYS A 9 -5.18 8.21 22.26
N THR A 10 -4.14 7.49 22.70
CA THR A 10 -2.75 7.96 22.60
C THR A 10 -1.74 6.81 22.46
N ASP A 11 -1.78 6.06 21.36
CA ASP A 11 -0.55 5.46 20.85
C ASP A 11 -0.63 5.27 19.33
N LYS A 12 0.39 5.73 18.63
CA LYS A 12 0.43 6.02 17.18
C LYS A 12 0.70 4.75 16.35
N ASP A 13 0.12 3.61 16.70
CA ASP A 13 0.58 2.32 16.16
C ASP A 13 -0.51 1.42 15.51
N TYR A 14 -1.77 1.85 15.48
CA TYR A 14 -2.84 1.06 14.81
C TYR A 14 -3.21 1.52 13.40
N ALA A 15 -2.61 2.60 12.91
CA ALA A 15 -2.60 2.94 11.51
C ALA A 15 -1.19 3.39 11.17
N ILE A 16 -0.39 2.49 10.61
CA ILE A 16 0.88 2.85 9.97
C ILE A 16 0.53 3.25 8.54
N PRO A 17 0.36 4.55 8.22
CA PRO A 17 0.41 4.96 6.83
C PRO A 17 1.81 4.61 6.36
N ALA A 18 1.94 3.59 5.51
CA ALA A 18 3.18 3.36 4.78
C ALA A 18 3.34 4.54 3.80
N THR A 19 3.87 5.65 4.30
CA THR A 19 4.20 6.85 3.54
C THR A 19 5.39 6.60 2.63
N THR A 20 6.14 5.54 2.88
CA THR A 20 7.27 5.07 2.09
C THR A 20 7.13 3.59 1.71
N ILE A 21 7.80 3.20 0.63
CA ILE A 21 7.92 1.83 0.14
C ILE A 21 9.38 1.54 -0.18
N THR A 22 9.85 0.37 0.23
CA THR A 22 11.16 -0.14 -0.18
C THR A 22 11.09 -0.63 -1.63
N CYS A 23 11.97 -0.12 -2.48
CA CYS A 23 12.07 -0.54 -3.87
C CYS A 23 12.57 -1.98 -3.98
N SER A 24 11.85 -2.85 -4.69
CA SER A 24 12.28 -4.23 -4.91
C SER A 24 13.51 -4.34 -5.82
N VAL A 25 13.72 -3.34 -6.69
CA VAL A 25 14.78 -3.30 -7.72
C VAL A 25 16.11 -2.80 -7.15
N CYS A 26 16.10 -1.67 -6.43
CA CYS A 26 17.32 -1.03 -5.92
C CYS A 26 17.40 -0.93 -4.40
N LYS A 27 16.43 -1.51 -3.68
CA LYS A 27 16.36 -1.54 -2.21
C LYS A 27 16.28 -0.18 -1.50
N LYS A 28 16.21 0.93 -2.24
CA LYS A 28 16.00 2.27 -1.66
C LYS A 28 14.60 2.43 -1.12
N GLU A 29 14.47 3.15 -0.01
CA GLU A 29 13.20 3.60 0.51
C GLU A 29 12.72 4.84 -0.25
N VAL A 30 11.47 4.85 -0.70
CA VAL A 30 10.91 5.89 -1.58
C VAL A 30 9.54 6.31 -1.06
N SER A 31 9.23 7.60 -1.08
CA SER A 31 7.90 8.07 -0.70
C SER A 31 6.82 7.48 -1.63
N TRP A 32 5.66 7.16 -1.08
CA TRP A 32 4.53 6.60 -1.82
C TRP A 32 4.11 7.48 -3.00
N ARG A 33 4.20 8.81 -2.81
CA ARG A 33 3.87 9.82 -3.83
C ARG A 33 4.84 9.77 -5.02
N GLU A 34 6.08 9.35 -4.78
CA GLU A 34 7.15 9.31 -5.78
C GLU A 34 7.41 7.91 -6.34
N THR A 35 6.81 6.86 -5.75
CA THR A 35 7.00 5.46 -6.16
C THR A 35 6.84 5.26 -7.66
N VAL A 36 5.78 5.80 -8.27
CA VAL A 36 5.55 5.60 -9.71
C VAL A 36 6.70 6.17 -10.53
N THR A 37 7.11 7.41 -10.23
CA THR A 37 8.22 8.09 -10.91
C THR A 37 9.53 7.35 -10.70
N HIS A 38 9.79 6.85 -9.49
CA HIS A 38 10.96 6.06 -9.16
C HIS A 38 11.04 4.77 -9.98
N TYR A 39 9.96 3.98 -10.01
CA TYR A 39 9.93 2.72 -10.77
C TYR A 39 9.95 2.93 -12.28
N MET A 40 9.49 4.09 -12.77
CA MET A 40 9.68 4.45 -14.18
C MET A 40 11.15 4.58 -14.55
N GLY A 41 12.01 5.08 -13.66
CA GLY A 41 13.46 5.18 -13.88
C GLY A 41 14.18 3.83 -14.01
N HIS A 42 13.62 2.77 -13.44
CA HIS A 42 14.15 1.40 -13.57
C HIS A 42 13.72 0.70 -14.87
N GLY A 43 12.85 1.32 -15.67
CA GLY A 43 12.37 0.76 -16.93
C GLY A 43 13.47 0.66 -17.98
N LYS A 44 13.67 -0.53 -18.56
CA LYS A 44 14.65 -0.72 -19.64
C LYS A 44 14.00 -0.42 -20.99
N LYS A 45 14.53 0.57 -21.72
CA LYS A 45 14.07 0.89 -23.09
C LYS A 45 14.43 -0.25 -24.05
N SER A 46 13.49 -0.58 -24.93
CA SER A 46 13.61 -1.61 -25.96
C SER A 46 12.84 -1.15 -27.20
N GLY A 47 13.46 -0.29 -28.02
CA GLY A 47 12.80 0.34 -29.17
C GLY A 47 11.69 1.30 -28.72
N ASN A 48 10.48 1.12 -29.26
CA ASN A 48 9.27 1.90 -28.91
C ASN A 48 8.56 1.39 -27.63
N ASP A 49 9.15 0.41 -26.96
CA ASP A 49 8.62 -0.26 -25.78
C ASP A 49 9.58 -0.11 -24.59
N VAL A 50 9.05 -0.27 -23.38
CA VAL A 50 9.77 -0.26 -22.11
C VAL A 50 9.47 -1.56 -21.38
N VAL A 51 10.52 -2.26 -20.94
CA VAL A 51 10.39 -3.45 -20.10
C VAL A 51 10.16 -3.01 -18.67
N CYS A 52 9.03 -3.42 -18.09
CA CYS A 52 8.68 -3.12 -16.71
C CYS A 52 9.61 -3.89 -15.74
N PRO A 53 10.25 -3.21 -14.78
CA PRO A 53 11.19 -3.85 -13.85
C PRO A 53 10.47 -4.65 -12.74
N ILE A 54 9.14 -4.51 -12.61
CA ILE A 54 8.35 -5.19 -11.58
C ILE A 54 7.87 -6.57 -12.07
N CYS A 55 7.34 -6.63 -13.30
CA CYS A 55 6.74 -7.85 -13.87
C CYS A 55 7.40 -8.31 -15.18
N ASN A 56 8.51 -7.67 -15.57
CA ASN A 56 9.30 -7.97 -16.76
C ASN A 56 8.52 -7.94 -18.09
N THR A 57 7.34 -7.31 -18.12
CA THR A 57 6.50 -7.20 -19.31
C THR A 57 6.93 -6.02 -20.19
N LYS A 58 6.93 -6.21 -21.52
CA LYS A 58 7.11 -5.11 -22.48
C LYS A 58 5.83 -4.30 -22.60
N VAL A 59 5.94 -2.99 -22.43
CA VAL A 59 4.82 -2.05 -22.47
C VAL A 59 5.18 -0.90 -23.40
N LYS A 60 4.22 -0.40 -24.19
CA LYS A 60 4.45 0.79 -25.03
C LYS A 60 4.90 1.97 -24.18
N GLN A 61 5.84 2.77 -24.67
CA GLN A 61 6.41 3.87 -23.89
C GLN A 61 5.35 4.87 -23.39
N HIS A 62 4.31 5.16 -24.18
CA HIS A 62 3.23 6.06 -23.77
C HIS A 62 2.33 5.46 -22.67
N GLU A 63 2.16 4.14 -22.65
CA GLU A 63 1.36 3.41 -21.63
C GLU A 63 2.15 3.08 -20.36
N TYR A 64 3.47 3.17 -20.40
CA TYR A 64 4.35 2.71 -19.33
C TYR A 64 4.03 3.35 -17.97
N ARG A 65 3.72 4.65 -17.94
CA ARG A 65 3.34 5.34 -16.70
C ARG A 65 2.07 4.77 -16.07
N ASN A 66 1.04 4.50 -16.88
CA ASN A 66 -0.23 3.94 -16.42
C ASN A 66 -0.06 2.49 -15.98
N HIS A 67 0.75 1.72 -16.70
CA HIS A 67 1.12 0.37 -16.30
C HIS A 67 1.81 0.33 -14.93
N VAL A 68 2.84 1.16 -14.72
CA VAL A 68 3.55 1.25 -13.43
C VAL A 68 2.59 1.70 -12.33
N ARG A 69 1.74 2.71 -12.61
CA ARG A 69 0.71 3.14 -11.65
C ARG A 69 -0.19 1.99 -11.22
N ARG A 70 -0.55 1.05 -12.09
CA ARG A 70 -1.44 -0.09 -11.75
C ARG A 70 -0.81 -1.06 -10.75
N HIS A 71 0.51 -1.24 -10.75
CA HIS A 71 1.21 -2.02 -9.71
C HIS A 71 1.02 -1.43 -8.32
N PHE A 72 0.88 -0.11 -8.25
CA PHE A 72 0.72 0.63 -7.01
C PHE A 72 -0.72 1.10 -6.76
N ALA A 73 -1.62 0.97 -7.74
CA ALA A 73 -3.01 1.43 -7.64
C ALA A 73 -3.79 0.67 -6.55
N ALA A 74 -3.37 -0.56 -6.22
CA ALA A 74 -3.94 -1.36 -5.14
C ALA A 74 -3.45 -0.97 -3.73
N LYS A 75 -2.50 -0.04 -3.62
CA LYS A 75 -1.96 0.47 -2.36
C LYS A 75 -2.32 1.95 -2.17
N ARG A 76 -3.60 2.29 -2.32
CA ARG A 76 -4.14 3.33 -1.42
C ARG A 76 -4.04 2.75 -0.01
N GLY A 77 -2.89 2.97 0.62
CA GLY A 77 -2.52 2.43 1.92
C GLY A 77 -3.39 2.98 3.02
N LEU A 78 -4.53 2.35 3.24
CA LEU A 78 -5.27 2.32 4.50
C LEU A 78 -5.96 0.95 4.58
N PHE A 79 -5.16 -0.12 4.65
CA PHE A 79 -5.70 -1.36 5.18
C PHE A 79 -5.80 -1.18 6.70
N TYR A 80 -6.97 -1.38 7.26
CA TYR A 80 -7.23 -1.31 8.69
C TYR A 80 -7.12 -2.72 9.26
N ILE A 81 -6.28 -2.90 10.27
CA ILE A 81 -6.07 -4.22 10.89
C ILE A 81 -6.88 -4.28 12.18
N CYS A 82 -7.62 -5.37 12.36
CA CYS A 82 -8.29 -5.66 13.62
C CYS A 82 -7.26 -6.01 14.69
N GLY A 83 -7.18 -5.23 15.76
CA GLY A 83 -6.28 -5.51 16.89
C GLY A 83 -6.63 -6.77 17.69
N ILE A 84 -7.84 -7.31 17.53
CA ILE A 84 -8.33 -8.48 18.29
C ILE A 84 -7.98 -9.79 17.57
N CYS A 85 -8.12 -9.86 16.24
CA CYS A 85 -7.92 -11.09 15.47
C CYS A 85 -6.91 -10.97 14.31
N GLY A 86 -6.32 -9.79 14.10
CA GLY A 86 -5.30 -9.56 13.08
C GLY A 86 -5.80 -9.49 11.64
N ARG A 87 -7.12 -9.53 11.38
CA ARG A 87 -7.67 -9.43 10.01
C ARG A 87 -7.51 -8.03 9.43
N SER A 88 -7.13 -7.95 8.15
CA SER A 88 -6.98 -6.70 7.40
C SER A 88 -8.22 -6.36 6.57
N PHE A 89 -8.59 -5.09 6.53
CA PHE A 89 -9.76 -4.57 5.83
C PHE A 89 -9.39 -3.39 4.94
N VAL A 90 -10.01 -3.27 3.76
CA VAL A 90 -9.75 -2.18 2.81
C VAL A 90 -10.35 -0.82 3.21
N THR A 91 -11.26 -0.79 4.20
CA THR A 91 -11.89 0.45 4.69
C THR A 91 -12.14 0.39 6.20
N LEU A 92 -12.17 1.55 6.85
CA LEU A 92 -12.45 1.67 8.29
C LEU A 92 -13.85 1.13 8.63
N ARG A 93 -14.84 1.42 7.77
CA ARG A 93 -16.21 0.94 7.94
C ARG A 93 -16.29 -0.58 7.95
N SER A 94 -15.52 -1.24 7.09
CA SER A 94 -15.44 -2.71 7.08
C SER A 94 -14.82 -3.27 8.37
N LEU A 95 -13.83 -2.59 8.95
CA LEU A 95 -13.25 -2.99 10.24
C LEU A 95 -14.27 -2.82 11.37
N ILE A 96 -14.97 -1.69 11.45
CA ILE A 96 -15.96 -1.41 12.50
C ILE A 96 -17.09 -2.44 12.49
N VAL A 97 -17.63 -2.76 11.32
CA VAL A 97 -18.68 -3.79 11.18
C VAL A 97 -18.15 -5.16 11.60
N HIS A 98 -16.90 -5.49 11.29
CA HIS A 98 -16.31 -6.75 11.73
C HIS A 98 -16.20 -6.82 13.26
N ILE A 99 -15.72 -5.77 13.92
CA ILE A 99 -15.58 -5.73 15.38
C ILE A 99 -16.95 -5.93 16.05
N SER A 100 -17.96 -5.15 15.66
CA SER A 100 -19.32 -5.23 16.26
C SER A 100 -20.05 -6.56 15.97
N LYS A 101 -19.70 -7.28 14.91
CA LYS A 101 -20.35 -8.59 14.61
C LYS A 101 -19.61 -9.81 15.13
N THR A 102 -18.34 -9.67 15.47
CA THR A 102 -17.45 -10.82 15.73
C THR A 102 -16.80 -10.76 17.12
N HIS A 103 -16.69 -9.58 17.71
CA HIS A 103 -15.94 -9.33 18.94
C HIS A 103 -16.70 -8.48 19.97
N GLU A 104 -17.96 -8.19 19.70
CA GLU A 104 -18.96 -7.57 20.60
C GLU A 104 -20.02 -8.62 20.91
#